data_AF-A0A833SCU5-F1
#
_entry.id   AF-A0A833SCU5-F1
#
_cell.length_a   1.000
_cell.length_b   1.000
_cell.length_c   1.000
_cell.angle_alpha   90.00
_cell.angle_beta   90.00
_cell.angle_gamma   90.00
#
_symmetry.space_group_name_H-M   'P 1'
#
loop_
_entity.id
_entity.type
_entity.pdbx_description
1 polymer ?
#
loop_
_entity_poly.entity_id
_entity_poly.type
_entity_poly.pdbx_seq_one_letter_code
_entity_poly.pdbx_strand_id
1 'polypeptide(L)'
;MDHVDKPLAVTIEAANRETFRTWCELFRAENLPTKRRRGTTADITEWLLKTPEALWHLYAFLPYPEQEAKTWRMEPLIVWVLLEAQRELVNALRRLVDDPTIVEAGRRYCKEWIEEYSNDL
;
A
#
# COMPACT_ATOMS: atom_id res chain seq x y z
N MET A 1 25.35 8.66 -7.47
CA MET A 1 24.61 7.67 -6.67
C MET A 1 25.46 7.49 -5.43
N ASP A 2 25.10 8.19 -4.36
CA ASP A 2 25.89 8.21 -3.13
C ASP A 2 26.17 6.78 -2.68
N HIS A 3 27.44 6.52 -2.36
CA HIS A 3 27.86 5.30 -1.71
C HIS A 3 27.14 5.22 -0.37
N VAL A 4 25.94 4.63 -0.34
CA VAL A 4 25.33 4.21 0.92
C VAL A 4 26.36 3.30 1.57
N ASP A 5 26.87 3.75 2.71
CA ASP A 5 27.87 3.02 3.46
C ASP A 5 27.33 1.60 3.69
N LYS A 6 28.01 0.58 3.16
CA LYS A 6 27.50 -0.80 3.14
C LYS A 6 27.06 -1.29 4.53
N PRO A 7 27.75 -0.96 5.63
CA PRO A 7 27.30 -1.29 6.98
C PRO A 7 25.98 -0.60 7.38
N LEU A 8 25.76 0.64 6.93
CA LEU A 8 24.53 1.37 7.19
C LEU A 8 23.34 0.73 6.45
N ALA A 9 23.52 0.36 5.17
CA ALA A 9 22.48 -0.34 4.40
C ALA A 9 22.04 -1.64 5.08
N VAL A 10 23.00 -2.45 5.54
CA VAL A 10 22.72 -3.70 6.28
C VAL A 10 21.96 -3.44 7.58
N THR A 11 22.31 -2.37 8.29
CA THR A 11 21.65 -1.99 9.55
C THR A 11 20.20 -1.58 9.31
N ILE A 12 19.95 -0.77 8.27
CA ILE A 12 18.60 -0.34 7.87
C ILE A 12 17.74 -1.55 7.47
N GLU A 13 18.27 -2.44 6.63
CA GLU A 13 17.56 -3.65 6.21
C GLU A 13 17.26 -4.59 7.39
N ALA A 14 18.17 -4.69 8.36
CA ALA A 14 17.95 -5.48 9.57
C ALA A 14 16.82 -4.89 10.42
N ALA A 15 16.79 -3.56 10.59
CA ALA A 15 15.75 -2.86 11.34
C ALA A 15 14.35 -3.05 10.72
N ASN A 16 14.23 -2.90 9.40
CA ASN A 16 12.96 -3.18 8.69
C ASN A 16 12.54 -4.64 8.85
N ARG A 17 13.48 -5.58 8.73
CA ARG A 17 13.18 -7.02 8.85
C ARG A 17 12.71 -7.41 10.24
N GLU A 18 13.31 -6.85 11.28
CA GLU A 18 12.87 -7.06 12.67
C GLU A 18 11.48 -6.46 12.91
N THR A 19 11.26 -5.26 12.40
CA THR A 19 9.97 -4.57 12.52
C THR A 19 8.87 -5.30 11.74
N PHE A 20 9.16 -5.82 10.56
CA PHE A 20 8.24 -6.67 9.79
C PHE A 20 7.84 -7.94 10.56
N ARG A 21 8.78 -8.60 11.24
CA ARG A 21 8.45 -9.77 12.07
C ARG A 21 7.55 -9.41 13.23
N THR A 22 7.83 -8.29 13.89
CA THR A 22 7.02 -7.75 14.98
C THR A 22 5.61 -7.40 14.48
N TRP A 23 5.52 -6.74 13.33
CA TRP A 23 4.25 -6.44 12.66
C TRP A 23 3.47 -7.72 12.37
N CYS A 24 4.10 -8.73 11.78
CA CYS A 24 3.47 -10.03 11.54
C CYS A 24 2.97 -10.68 12.83
N GLU A 25 3.69 -10.53 13.95
CA GLU A 25 3.29 -11.09 15.25
C GLU A 25 2.07 -10.38 15.85
N LEU A 26 2.04 -9.06 15.77
CA LEU A 26 0.94 -8.23 16.28
C LEU A 26 -0.31 -8.34 15.39
N PHE A 27 -0.12 -8.45 14.08
CA PHE A 27 -1.18 -8.44 13.06
C PHE A 27 -1.61 -9.85 12.61
N ARG A 28 -1.14 -10.90 13.31
CA ARG A 28 -1.42 -12.32 13.04
C ARG A 28 -2.90 -12.68 13.02
N ALA A 29 -3.75 -11.86 13.64
CA ALA A 29 -5.20 -12.07 13.68
C ALA A 29 -5.89 -11.87 12.33
N GLU A 30 -5.25 -11.19 11.36
CA GLU A 30 -5.88 -10.76 10.10
C GLU A 30 -5.55 -11.63 8.86
N ASN A 31 -5.49 -12.96 9.01
CA ASN A 31 -5.33 -13.90 7.87
C ASN A 31 -4.07 -13.67 7.01
N LEU A 32 -2.93 -13.34 7.63
CA LEU A 32 -1.66 -13.24 6.91
C LEU A 32 -1.37 -14.52 6.09
N PRO A 33 -1.04 -14.40 4.78
CA PRO A 33 -0.96 -15.53 3.86
C PRO A 33 0.23 -16.46 4.15
N THR A 34 1.22 -16.01 4.93
CA THR A 34 2.47 -16.77 5.11
C THR A 34 2.82 -16.94 6.59
N LYS A 35 2.66 -18.17 7.09
CA LYS A 35 3.11 -18.58 8.44
C LYS A 35 4.61 -18.89 8.53
N ARG A 36 5.43 -18.47 7.55
CA ARG A 36 6.85 -18.85 7.50
C ARG A 36 7.63 -18.03 8.52
N ARG A 37 8.42 -18.73 9.34
CA ARG A 37 9.27 -18.19 10.42
C ARG A 37 10.30 -17.13 9.96
N ARG A 38 10.51 -16.97 8.66
CA ARG A 38 11.48 -16.04 8.03
C ARG A 38 10.92 -15.36 6.77
N GLY A 39 9.61 -15.14 6.71
CA GLY A 39 9.01 -14.42 5.58
C GLY A 39 9.60 -13.02 5.42
N THR A 40 9.58 -12.51 4.19
CA THR A 40 9.83 -11.09 3.89
C THR A 40 8.55 -10.43 3.36
N THR A 41 8.54 -9.10 3.27
CA THR A 41 7.46 -8.35 2.60
C THR A 41 7.22 -8.86 1.17
N ALA A 42 8.29 -9.18 0.45
CA ALA A 42 8.25 -9.73 -0.90
C ALA A 42 7.47 -11.05 -1.01
N ASP A 43 7.50 -11.88 0.05
CA ASP A 43 6.75 -13.14 0.08
C ASP A 43 5.23 -12.92 0.16
N ILE A 44 4.79 -11.76 0.65
CA ILE A 44 3.38 -11.41 0.85
C ILE A 44 2.91 -10.25 -0.03
N THR A 45 3.74 -9.76 -0.95
CA THR A 45 3.44 -8.59 -1.79
C THR A 45 2.11 -8.72 -2.54
N GLU A 46 1.81 -9.88 -3.12
CA GLU A 46 0.53 -10.08 -3.84
C GLU A 46 -0.68 -9.90 -2.92
N TRP A 47 -0.59 -10.38 -1.68
CA TRP A 47 -1.66 -10.21 -0.69
C TRP A 47 -1.74 -8.77 -0.19
N LEU A 48 -0.60 -8.10 0.01
CA LEU A 48 -0.55 -6.70 0.39
C LEU A 48 -1.21 -5.81 -0.67
N LEU A 49 -0.98 -6.08 -1.96
CA LEU A 49 -1.62 -5.35 -3.06
C LEU A 49 -3.15 -5.54 -3.11
N LYS A 50 -3.64 -6.70 -2.65
CA LYS A 50 -5.09 -6.97 -2.52
C LYS A 50 -5.69 -6.43 -1.22
N THR A 51 -4.86 -6.01 -0.27
CA THR A 51 -5.28 -5.52 1.05
C THR A 51 -4.59 -4.19 1.35
N PRO A 52 -5.02 -3.08 0.69
CA PRO A 52 -4.32 -1.80 0.78
C PRO A 52 -4.17 -1.28 2.22
N GLU A 53 -5.16 -1.52 3.09
CA GLU A 53 -5.10 -1.13 4.50
C GLU A 53 -3.93 -1.80 5.23
N ALA A 54 -3.69 -3.09 4.96
CA ALA A 54 -2.57 -3.82 5.55
C ALA A 54 -1.23 -3.34 4.98
N LEU A 55 -1.18 -3.01 3.69
CA LEU A 55 0.00 -2.42 3.05
C LEU A 55 0.36 -1.07 3.67
N TRP A 56 -0.62 -0.17 3.82
CA TRP A 56 -0.41 1.12 4.47
C TRP A 56 0.01 0.99 5.91
N HIS A 57 -0.67 0.13 6.67
CA HIS A 57 -0.33 -0.11 8.06
C HIS A 57 1.09 -0.65 8.20
N LEU A 58 1.50 -1.60 7.34
CA LEU A 58 2.88 -2.09 7.29
C LEU A 58 3.87 -0.95 7.00
N TYR A 59 3.63 -0.15 5.96
CA TYR A 59 4.55 0.93 5.57
C TYR A 59 4.61 2.06 6.60
N ALA A 60 3.53 2.31 7.36
CA ALA A 60 3.54 3.21 8.51
C ALA A 60 4.26 2.63 9.72
N PHE A 61 4.32 1.29 9.82
CA PHE A 61 4.96 0.58 10.92
C PHE A 61 6.47 0.39 10.72
N LEU A 62 6.94 0.34 9.46
CA LEU A 62 8.37 0.21 9.15
C LEU A 62 9.14 1.49 9.54
N PRO A 63 10.37 1.36 10.10
CA PRO A 63 11.20 2.51 10.42
C PRO A 63 11.80 3.19 9.18
N TYR A 64 12.05 2.42 8.11
CA TYR A 64 12.61 2.91 6.85
C TYR A 64 11.80 2.42 5.65
N PRO A 65 10.54 2.86 5.49
CA PRO A 65 9.64 2.39 4.44
C PRO A 65 10.16 2.66 3.03
N GLU A 66 10.89 3.76 2.84
CA GLU A 66 11.52 4.11 1.56
C GLU A 66 12.62 3.14 1.16
N GLN A 67 13.34 2.57 2.14
CA GLN A 67 14.31 1.52 1.86
C GLN A 67 13.59 0.22 1.48
N GLU A 68 12.49 -0.10 2.15
CA GLU A 68 11.69 -1.28 1.82
C GLU A 68 11.15 -1.20 0.39
N ALA A 69 10.55 -0.07 0.00
CA ALA A 69 10.05 0.15 -1.35
C ALA A 69 11.15 -0.03 -2.41
N LYS A 70 12.39 0.40 -2.15
CA LYS A 70 13.52 0.22 -3.08
C LYS A 70 13.92 -1.23 -3.28
N THR A 71 13.58 -2.13 -2.35
CA THR A 71 13.87 -3.56 -2.49
C THR A 71 12.82 -4.30 -3.34
N TRP A 72 11.65 -3.69 -3.54
CA TRP A 72 10.60 -4.28 -4.36
C TRP A 72 10.96 -4.23 -5.84
N ARG A 73 10.49 -5.22 -6.59
CA ARG A 73 10.56 -5.18 -8.05
C ARG A 73 9.69 -4.04 -8.57
N MET A 74 10.05 -3.51 -9.75
CA MET A 74 9.33 -2.39 -10.35
C MET A 74 7.88 -2.73 -10.68
N GLU A 75 7.58 -3.96 -11.10
CA GLU A 75 6.24 -4.34 -11.55
C GLU A 75 5.21 -4.27 -10.39
N PRO A 76 5.45 -4.86 -9.20
CA PRO A 76 4.59 -4.65 -8.04
C PRO A 76 4.46 -3.19 -7.59
N LEU A 77 5.53 -2.39 -7.71
CA LEU A 77 5.47 -0.97 -7.35
C LEU A 77 4.56 -0.20 -8.31
N ILE A 78 4.60 -0.49 -9.61
CA ILE A 78 3.70 0.12 -10.59
C ILE A 78 2.25 -0.25 -10.26
N VAL A 79 1.98 -1.53 -9.96
CA VAL A 79 0.64 -1.98 -9.55
C VAL A 79 0.19 -1.23 -8.30
N TRP A 80 1.04 -1.11 -7.28
CA TRP A 80 0.72 -0.35 -6.08
C TRP A 80 0.35 1.10 -6.41
N VAL A 81 1.21 1.80 -7.16
CA VAL A 81 0.98 3.22 -7.52
C VAL A 81 -0.33 3.40 -8.29
N LEU A 82 -0.66 2.49 -9.21
CA LEU A 82 -1.92 2.54 -9.95
C LEU A 82 -3.13 2.37 -9.04
N LEU A 83 -3.08 1.42 -8.10
CA LEU A 83 -4.14 1.19 -7.12
C LEU A 83 -4.33 2.41 -6.20
N GLU A 84 -3.23 3.04 -5.74
CA GLU A 84 -3.29 4.27 -4.95
C GLU A 84 -3.90 5.42 -5.72
N ALA A 85 -3.48 5.62 -6.97
CA ALA A 85 -4.01 6.68 -7.83
C ALA A 85 -5.51 6.49 -8.09
N GLN A 86 -5.95 5.26 -8.36
CA GLN A 86 -7.36 4.92 -8.53
C GLN A 86 -8.15 5.18 -7.24
N ARG A 87 -7.62 4.77 -6.08
CA ARG A 87 -8.27 5.01 -4.78
C ARG A 87 -8.41 6.50 -4.47
N GLU A 88 -7.36 7.29 -4.70
CA GLU A 88 -7.42 8.75 -4.51
C GLU A 88 -8.40 9.42 -5.46
N LEU A 89 -8.46 8.98 -6.73
CA LEU A 89 -9.45 9.46 -7.68
C LEU A 89 -10.88 9.17 -7.19
N VAL A 90 -11.18 7.92 -6.83
CA VAL A 90 -12.51 7.53 -6.32
C VAL A 90 -12.86 8.30 -5.05
N ASN A 91 -11.91 8.49 -4.13
CA ASN A 91 -12.12 9.29 -2.92
C ASN A 91 -12.40 10.76 -3.24
N ALA A 92 -11.71 11.34 -4.22
CA ALA A 92 -11.97 12.72 -4.67
C ALA A 92 -13.37 12.85 -5.28
N LEU A 93 -13.78 11.89 -6.12
CA LEU A 93 -15.12 11.86 -6.70
C LEU A 93 -16.20 11.74 -5.62
N ARG A 94 -15.99 10.90 -4.60
CA ARG A 94 -16.92 10.79 -3.46
C ARG A 94 -17.07 12.12 -2.73
N ARG A 95 -15.98 12.84 -2.47
CA ARG A 95 -16.04 14.18 -1.86
C ARG A 95 -16.85 15.17 -2.70
N LEU A 96 -16.74 15.11 -4.04
CA LEU A 96 -17.54 15.95 -4.94
C LEU A 96 -19.03 15.56 -4.94
N VAL A 97 -19.34 14.27 -4.79
CA VAL A 97 -20.72 13.79 -4.65
C VAL A 97 -21.36 14.31 -3.36
N ASP A 98 -20.59 14.34 -2.27
CA ASP A 98 -21.05 14.79 -0.95
C ASP A 98 -21.07 16.33 -0.82
N ASP A 99 -20.46 17.05 -1.75
CA ASP A 99 -20.42 18.51 -1.73
C ASP A 99 -21.78 19.13 -2.15
N PRO A 100 -22.45 19.89 -1.27
CA PRO A 100 -23.74 20.48 -1.56
C PRO A 100 -23.67 21.62 -2.60
N THR A 101 -22.48 22.19 -2.84
CA THR A 101 -22.27 23.28 -3.81
C THR A 101 -22.21 22.81 -5.25
N ILE A 102 -21.95 21.51 -5.47
CA ILE A 102 -21.93 20.90 -6.80
C ILE A 102 -23.36 20.80 -7.33
N VAL A 103 -23.56 21.06 -8.61
CA VAL A 103 -24.88 20.90 -9.24
C VAL A 103 -25.21 19.42 -9.45
N GLU A 104 -26.50 19.07 -9.43
CA GLU A 104 -26.94 17.66 -9.46
C GLU A 104 -26.42 16.88 -10.68
N ALA A 105 -26.32 17.54 -11.84
CA ALA A 105 -25.73 16.93 -13.03
C ALA A 105 -24.26 16.52 -12.82
N GLY A 106 -23.48 17.35 -12.10
CA GLY A 106 -22.09 17.04 -11.77
C GLY A 106 -21.96 15.90 -10.77
N ARG A 107 -22.84 15.86 -9.76
CA ARG A 107 -22.90 14.73 -8.81
C ARG A 107 -23.23 13.41 -9.50
N ARG A 108 -24.20 13.41 -10.43
CA ARG A 108 -24.55 12.22 -11.22
C ARG A 108 -23.39 11.74 -12.08
N TYR A 109 -22.70 12.64 -12.77
CA TYR A 109 -21.51 12.30 -13.55
C TYR A 109 -20.42 11.64 -12.68
N CYS A 110 -20.17 12.18 -11.48
CA CYS A 110 -19.21 11.59 -10.55
C CYS A 110 -19.65 10.19 -10.06
N LYS A 111 -20.95 9.98 -9.82
CA LYS A 111 -21.49 8.66 -9.41
C LYS A 111 -21.31 7.62 -10.51
N GLU A 112 -21.67 7.94 -11.75
CA GLU A 112 -21.48 7.07 -12.91
C GLU A 112 -20.00 6.66 -13.03
N TRP A 113 -19.09 7.63 -12.88
CA TRP A 113 -17.66 7.36 -12.96
C TRP A 113 -17.12 6.50 -11.81
N ILE A 114 -17.64 6.67 -10.59
CA ILE A 114 -17.32 5.78 -9.45
C ILE A 114 -17.78 4.35 -9.72
N GLU A 115 -18.98 4.17 -10.29
CA GLU A 115 -19.54 2.85 -10.60
C GLU A 115 -18.69 2.11 -11.64
N GLU A 116 -18.26 2.79 -12.70
CA GLU A 116 -17.35 2.23 -13.71
C GLU A 116 -16.03 1.74 -13.08
N TYR A 117 -15.39 2.56 -12.25
CA TYR A 117 -14.10 2.25 -11.65
C TYR A 117 -14.16 1.29 -10.46
N SER A 118 -15.34 1.05 -9.89
CA SER A 118 -15.52 0.08 -8.79
C SER A 118 -15.79 -1.34 -9.28
N ASN A 119 -16.13 -1.53 -10.56
CA ASN A 119 -16.39 -2.84 -11.16
C ASN A 119 -15.13 -3.56 -11.65
N ASP A 120 -13.99 -2.86 -11.74
CA ASP A 120 -12.71 -3.39 -12.21
C ASP A 120 -11.76 -3.83 -11.06
N LEU A 121 -12.26 -3.96 -9.83
CA LEU A 121 -11.53 -4.41 -8.63
C LEU A 121 -11.83 -5.86 -8.25
#